data_AF-A0A9E8A3J5-F1
#
_entry.id   AF-A0A9E8A3J5-F1
#
_cell.length_a   1.000
_cell.length_b   1.000
_cell.length_c   1.000
_cell.angle_alpha   90.00
_cell.angle_beta   90.00
_cell.angle_gamma   90.00
#
_symmetry.space_group_name_H-M   'P 1'
#
loop_
_entity.id
_entity.type
_entity.pdbx_description
1 polymer ?
#
loop_
_entity_poly.entity_id
_entity_poly.type
_entity_poly.pdbx_seq_one_letter_code
_entity_poly.pdbx_strand_id
1 'polypeptide(L)'
;MAARASSRSKSNTPRAARNATWFLTELDPDDPGIAFGLCDLGLGAPELGYVALAELASIRGRFRLPIERDVRFRPDKPLSAYAAAARAHGRIMT
;
A
#
# COMPACT_ATOMS: atom_id res chain seq x y z
N MET A 1 8.31 -2.89 -6.08
CA MET A 1 7.68 -4.06 -5.43
C MET A 1 6.26 -3.69 -4.99
N ALA A 2 5.28 -4.59 -5.07
CA ALA A 2 3.91 -4.34 -4.58
C ALA A 2 3.59 -5.19 -3.34
N ALA A 3 2.85 -4.62 -2.40
CA ALA A 3 2.40 -5.27 -1.17
C ALA A 3 0.93 -4.94 -0.86
N ARG A 4 0.17 -5.88 -0.28
CA ARG A 4 -1.28 -5.71 -0.09
C ARG A 4 -1.79 -6.21 1.27
N ALA A 5 -2.81 -5.55 1.78
CA ALA A 5 -3.55 -5.94 2.98
C ALA A 5 -5.07 -5.79 2.76
N SER A 6 -5.89 -6.65 3.37
CA SER A 6 -7.36 -6.51 3.39
C SER A 6 -7.82 -6.33 4.83
N SER A 7 -8.70 -5.38 5.14
CA SER A 7 -9.18 -5.12 6.51
C SER A 7 -10.67 -5.48 6.67
N ARG A 8 -11.13 -5.77 7.90
CA ARG A 8 -12.56 -5.71 8.28
C ARG A 8 -12.69 -4.82 9.51
N SER A 9 -13.52 -3.79 9.47
CA SER A 9 -13.92 -3.05 10.67
C SER A 9 -15.04 -3.80 11.41
N LYS A 10 -15.02 -3.79 12.75
CA LYS A 10 -16.14 -4.24 13.60
C LYS A 10 -17.25 -3.18 13.77
N SER A 11 -17.16 -2.03 13.11
CA SER A 11 -18.21 -0.99 13.15
C SER A 11 -19.27 -1.22 12.07
N ASN A 12 -20.54 -1.12 12.46
CA ASN A 12 -21.73 -1.26 11.60
C ASN A 12 -21.92 -0.07 10.62
N THR A 13 -20.86 0.40 9.98
CA THR A 13 -20.90 1.46 8.97
C THR A 13 -20.52 0.86 7.62
N PRO A 14 -21.36 0.97 6.56
CA PRO A 14 -21.04 0.40 5.26
C PRO A 14 -20.08 1.32 4.51
N ARG A 15 -18.87 1.53 5.04
CA ARG A 15 -17.72 1.88 4.18
C ARG A 15 -17.17 0.56 3.69
N ALA A 16 -17.41 0.24 2.42
CA ALA A 16 -16.83 -0.93 1.76
C ALA A 16 -15.36 -1.05 2.18
N ALA A 17 -15.00 -2.13 2.87
CA ALA A 17 -13.64 -2.34 3.33
C ALA A 17 -12.73 -2.44 2.11
N ARG A 18 -11.99 -1.37 1.82
CA ARG A 18 -11.06 -1.32 0.69
C ARG A 18 -9.72 -1.90 1.14
N ASN A 19 -9.12 -2.71 0.27
CA ASN A 19 -7.80 -3.27 0.50
C ASN A 19 -6.76 -2.17 0.44
N ALA A 20 -5.81 -2.16 1.38
CA ALA A 20 -4.65 -1.29 1.33
C ALA A 20 -3.57 -1.90 0.42
N THR A 21 -2.85 -1.05 -0.31
CA THR A 21 -1.80 -1.44 -1.27
C THR A 21 -0.62 -0.47 -1.16
N TRP A 22 0.60 -1.00 -1.25
CA TRP A 22 1.83 -0.22 -1.24
C TRP A 22 2.70 -0.61 -2.42
N PHE A 23 3.23 0.38 -3.14
CA PHE A 23 4.27 0.22 -4.15
C PHE A 23 5.57 0.83 -3.63
N LEU A 24 6.53 -0.01 -3.25
CA LEU A 24 7.83 0.42 -2.72
C LEU A 24 8.89 0.38 -3.83
N THR A 25 9.68 1.44 -3.95
CA THR A 25 10.71 1.59 -5.02
C THR A 25 12.13 1.57 -4.49
N GLU A 26 12.42 2.31 -3.42
CA GLU A 26 13.75 2.38 -2.83
C GLU A 26 13.71 2.27 -1.30
N LEU A 27 14.83 1.83 -0.73
CA LEU A 27 15.10 1.93 0.70
C LEU A 27 15.84 3.23 0.95
N ASP A 28 15.62 3.81 2.13
CA ASP A 28 16.42 4.93 2.60
C ASP A 28 17.89 4.46 2.80
N PRO A 29 18.88 5.21 2.27
CA PRO A 29 20.29 4.81 2.36
C PRO A 29 20.87 4.88 3.78
N ASP A 30 20.32 5.74 4.64
CA ASP A 30 20.77 5.93 6.01
C ASP A 30 20.00 5.02 6.99
N ASP A 31 18.75 4.67 6.67
CA ASP A 31 17.95 3.70 7.41
C ASP A 31 17.24 2.69 6.48
N PRO A 32 17.86 1.52 6.21
CA PRO A 32 17.26 0.47 5.37
C PRO A 32 15.93 -0.10 5.89
N GLY A 33 15.53 0.24 7.12
CA GLY A 33 14.21 -0.06 7.68
C GLY A 33 13.10 0.84 7.13
N ILE A 34 13.43 1.91 6.41
CA ILE A 34 12.50 2.85 5.79
C ILE A 34 12.53 2.67 4.28
N ALA A 35 11.35 2.70 3.65
CA ALA A 35 11.19 2.63 2.21
C ALA A 35 10.35 3.78 1.67
N PHE A 36 10.69 4.28 0.49
CA PHE A 36 9.86 5.24 -0.25
C PHE A 36 8.90 4.51 -1.20
N GLY A 37 7.70 5.06 -1.36
CA GLY A 37 6.72 4.48 -2.25
C GLY A 37 5.39 5.21 -2.36
N LEU A 38 4.49 4.62 -3.13
CA LEU A 38 3.08 5.01 -3.23
C LEU A 38 2.24 4.14 -2.29
N CYS A 39 1.52 4.79 -1.39
CA CYS A 39 0.74 4.19 -0.32
C CYS A 39 -0.75 4.45 -0.53
N ASP A 40 -1.56 3.40 -0.55
CA ASP A 40 -3.02 3.48 -0.55
C ASP A 40 -3.54 2.71 0.65
N LEU A 41 -4.02 3.43 1.67
CA LEU A 41 -4.56 2.83 2.89
C LEU A 41 -6.02 2.38 2.76
N GLY A 42 -6.60 2.44 1.55
CA GLY A 42 -8.02 2.18 1.32
C GLY A 42 -8.93 3.32 1.77
N LEU A 43 -8.38 4.50 2.05
CA LEU A 43 -9.10 5.67 2.58
C LEU A 43 -9.56 6.67 1.51
N GLY A 44 -9.25 6.41 0.24
CA GLY A 44 -9.61 7.31 -0.87
C GLY A 44 -8.54 8.36 -1.22
N ALA A 45 -7.42 8.38 -0.51
CA ALA A 45 -6.33 9.33 -0.69
C ALA A 45 -4.97 8.61 -0.76
N PRO A 46 -4.57 8.08 -1.93
CA PRO A 46 -3.25 7.51 -2.11
C PRO A 46 -2.17 8.60 -2.14
N GLU A 47 -1.04 8.34 -1.49
CA GLU A 47 0.01 9.33 -1.26
C GLU A 47 1.40 8.76 -1.51
N LEU A 48 2.33 9.62 -1.94
CA LEU A 48 3.76 9.28 -2.02
C LEU A 48 4.42 9.65 -0.70
N GLY A 49 5.25 8.77 -0.16
CA GLY A 49 5.96 9.03 1.07
C GLY A 49 6.84 7.88 1.54
N TYR A 50 7.44 8.09 2.69
CA TYR A 50 8.25 7.10 3.38
C TYR A 50 7.40 6.27 4.33
N VAL A 51 7.74 4.99 4.47
CA VAL A 51 7.08 4.06 5.38
C VAL A 51 8.12 3.15 6.03
N ALA A 52 7.96 2.91 7.33
CA ALA A 52 8.78 1.94 8.03
C ALA A 52 8.35 0.51 7.68
N LEU A 53 9.30 -0.32 7.25
CA LEU A 53 9.07 -1.74 6.97
C LEU A 53 8.60 -2.50 8.22
N ALA A 54 9.05 -2.09 9.41
CA ALA A 54 8.57 -2.64 10.67
C ALA A 54 7.07 -2.37 10.90
N GLU A 55 6.57 -1.19 10.53
CA GLU A 55 5.14 -0.88 10.59
C GLU A 55 4.36 -1.76 9.62
N LEU A 56 4.81 -1.88 8.37
CA LEU A 56 4.20 -2.79 7.40
C LEU A 56 4.18 -4.25 7.90
N ALA A 57 5.27 -4.73 8.49
CA ALA A 57 5.38 -6.07 9.06
C ALA A 57 4.48 -6.27 10.30
N SER A 58 4.10 -5.20 11.00
CA SER A 58 3.19 -5.24 12.14
C SER A 58 1.71 -5.29 11.74
N ILE A 59 1.38 -4.82 10.53
CA ILE A 59 -0.01 -4.78 10.05
C ILE A 59 -0.58 -6.21 9.96
N ARG A 60 -1.80 -6.35 10.44
CA ARG A 60 -2.57 -7.59 10.39
C ARG A 60 -3.86 -7.33 9.63
N GLY A 61 -3.96 -7.94 8.44
CA GLY A 61 -5.16 -7.92 7.62
C GLY A 61 -6.21 -8.91 8.09
N ARG A 62 -7.09 -9.29 7.16
CA ARG A 62 -8.17 -10.24 7.35
C ARG A 62 -7.61 -11.57 7.84
N PHE A 63 -8.28 -12.18 8.81
CA PHE A 63 -7.84 -13.41 9.46
C PHE A 63 -6.48 -13.30 10.19
N ARG A 64 -6.09 -12.07 10.59
CA ARG A 64 -4.78 -11.76 11.19
C ARG A 64 -3.59 -12.15 10.32
N LEU A 65 -3.79 -12.22 9.01
CA LEU A 65 -2.69 -12.48 8.09
C LEU A 65 -1.80 -11.23 7.96
N PRO A 66 -0.48 -11.41 7.84
CA PRO A 66 0.42 -10.30 7.55
C PRO A 66 0.16 -9.74 6.14
N ILE A 67 0.77 -8.60 5.84
CA ILE A 67 0.82 -8.07 4.49
C ILE A 67 1.49 -9.08 3.57
N GLU A 68 0.93 -9.29 2.38
CA GLU A 68 1.52 -10.14 1.35
C GLU A 68 2.36 -9.31 0.38
N ARG A 69 3.56 -9.79 0.07
CA ARG A 69 4.36 -9.31 -1.05
C ARG A 69 3.89 -9.96 -2.34
N ASP A 70 3.46 -9.15 -3.30
CA ASP A 70 3.11 -9.60 -4.63
C ASP A 70 4.38 -9.80 -5.48
N VAL A 71 4.84 -11.04 -5.54
CA VAL A 71 6.03 -11.45 -6.32
C VAL A 71 5.76 -11.53 -7.82
N ARG A 72 4.50 -11.53 -8.24
CA ARG A 72 4.10 -11.65 -9.66
C ARG A 72 3.86 -10.29 -10.29
N PHE A 73 3.71 -9.25 -9.48
CA PHE A 73 3.55 -7.88 -9.96
C PHE A 73 4.74 -7.45 -10.82
N ARG A 74 4.46 -7.07 -12.07
CA ARG A 74 5.42 -6.48 -13.00
C ARG A 74 4.93 -5.09 -13.38
N PRO A 75 5.62 -4.01 -12.95
CA PRO A 75 5.19 -2.67 -13.30
C PRO A 75 5.35 -2.42 -14.80
N ASP A 76 4.33 -1.86 -15.42
CA ASP A 76 4.28 -1.49 -16.84
C ASP A 76 4.46 0.02 -17.07
N LYS A 77 4.52 0.81 -16.00
CA LYS A 77 4.66 2.27 -16.02
C LYS A 77 5.51 2.75 -14.83
N PRO A 78 6.09 3.96 -14.89
CA PRO A 78 6.82 4.53 -13.76
C PRO A 78 5.91 4.80 -12.55
N LEU A 79 6.50 4.90 -11.35
CA LEU A 79 5.76 5.18 -10.10
C LEU A 79 4.92 6.46 -10.22
N SER A 80 5.43 7.49 -10.89
CA SER A 80 4.72 8.76 -11.12
C SER A 80 3.40 8.59 -11.88
N ALA A 81 3.36 7.69 -12.88
CA ALA A 81 2.15 7.40 -13.63
C ALA A 81 1.12 6.62 -12.78
N TYR A 82 1.58 5.68 -11.96
CA TYR A 82 0.70 5.04 -10.96
C TYR A 82 0.17 6.04 -9.94
N ALA A 83 0.99 6.97 -9.46
CA ALA A 83 0.59 7.98 -8.49
C ALA A 83 -0.45 8.96 -9.07
N ALA A 84 -0.26 9.41 -10.31
CA ALA A 84 -1.23 10.26 -11.00
C ALA A 84 -2.58 9.53 -11.17
N ALA A 85 -2.55 8.29 -11.65
CA ALA A 85 -3.76 7.47 -11.77
C ALA A 85 -4.43 7.22 -10.42
N ALA A 86 -3.63 6.97 -9.37
CA ALA A 86 -4.14 6.69 -8.04
C ALA A 86 -4.83 7.90 -7.41
N ARG A 87 -4.28 9.11 -7.61
CA ARG A 87 -4.94 10.37 -7.19
C ARG A 87 -6.26 10.59 -7.91
N ALA A 88 -6.31 10.32 -9.22
CA ALA A 88 -7.55 10.47 -10.00
C ALA A 88 -8.65 9.49 -9.57
N HIS A 89 -8.29 8.27 -9.15
CA HIS A 89 -9.26 7.23 -8.78
C HIS A 89 -9.46 7.08 -7.25
N GLY A 90 -8.67 7.80 -6.45
CA GLY A 90 -8.60 7.63 -5.00
C GLY A 90 -8.11 6.24 -4.55
N ARG A 91 -7.42 5.49 -5.42
CA ARG A 91 -6.85 4.17 -5.11
C ARG A 91 -5.80 3.72 -6.14
N ILE A 92 -4.85 2.88 -5.74
CA ILE A 92 -3.86 2.31 -6.68
C ILE A 92 -4.55 1.37 -7.67
N MET A 93 -4.28 1.57 -8.97
CA MET A 93 -4.72 0.75 -10.08
C MET A 93 -3.56 -0.09 -10.59
N THR A 94 -3.70 -1.42 -10.56
CA THR A 94 -2.65 -2.40 -10.86
C THR A 94 -3.11 -3.41 -11.89
#